data_AF-A0A3C0HE49-F1
#
_entry.id   AF-A0A3C0HE49-F1
#
_cell.length_a   1.000
_cell.length_b   1.000
_cell.length_c   1.000
_cell.angle_alpha   90.00
_cell.angle_beta   90.00
_cell.angle_gamma   90.00
#
_symmetry.space_group_name_H-M   'P 1'
#
loop_
_entity.id
_entity.type
_entity.pdbx_description
1 polymer ?
#
loop_
_entity_poly.entity_id
_entity_poly.type
_entity_poly.pdbx_seq_one_letter_code
_entity_poly.pdbx_strand_id
1 'polypeptide(L)' 'MTPQEQFEYKLAWKPGYVVRLHSDLVDRGKTFCSRVCERHQWSVTTWTDVYEHSFHFELPHHAQEFKTTMGRFADQ' A
#
# COMPACT_ATOMS: atom_id res chain seq x y z
N MET A 1 9.02 3.50 -16.73
CA MET A 1 10.08 3.29 -15.72
C MET A 1 10.49 1.83 -15.70
N THR A 2 11.78 1.57 -15.80
CA THR A 2 12.41 0.29 -15.52
C THR A 2 12.17 -0.13 -14.06
N PRO A 3 12.36 -1.42 -13.71
CA PRO A 3 12.22 -1.86 -12.32
C PRO A 3 13.12 -1.09 -11.34
N GLN A 4 14.33 -0.72 -11.75
CA GLN A 4 15.25 0.08 -10.94
C GLN A 4 14.75 1.51 -10.75
N GLU A 5 14.33 2.19 -11.82
CA GLU A 5 13.76 3.54 -11.72
C GLU A 5 12.50 3.55 -10.85
N GLN A 6 11.65 2.53 -10.93
CA GLN A 6 10.47 2.42 -10.06
C GLN A 6 10.86 2.23 -8.58
N PHE A 7 11.93 1.50 -8.31
CA PHE A 7 12.43 1.31 -6.95
C PHE A 7 12.98 2.64 -6.39
N GLU A 8 13.83 3.31 -7.15
CA GLU A 8 14.43 4.60 -6.79
C GLU A 8 13.36 5.69 -6.61
N TYR A 9 12.38 5.74 -7.52
CA TYR A 9 11.25 6.67 -7.43
C TYR A 9 10.45 6.46 -6.13
N LYS A 10 10.21 5.20 -5.73
CA LYS A 10 9.52 4.89 -4.47
C LYS A 10 10.27 5.36 -3.23
N LEU A 11 11.61 5.39 -3.27
CA LEU A 11 12.39 5.87 -2.13
C LEU A 11 12.16 7.37 -1.87
N ALA A 12 11.83 8.15 -2.89
CA ALA A 12 11.63 9.59 -2.77
C ALA A 12 10.33 9.95 -2.01
N TRP A 13 9.25 9.17 -2.20
CA TRP A 13 7.95 9.48 -1.58
C TRP A 13 7.60 8.59 -0.39
N LYS A 14 8.28 7.45 -0.18
CA LYS A 14 8.05 6.59 0.99
C LYS A 14 8.44 7.29 2.30
N PRO A 15 7.71 7.05 3.41
CA PRO A 15 6.63 6.06 3.55
C PRO A 15 5.29 6.49 2.93
N GLY A 16 5.17 7.74 2.48
CA GLY A 16 3.96 8.29 1.88
C GLY A 16 2.77 8.25 2.82
N TYR A 17 1.58 8.06 2.26
CA TYR A 17 0.36 7.79 3.01
C TYR A 17 0.31 6.32 3.38
N VAL A 18 0.32 6.02 4.68
CA VAL A 18 0.34 4.65 5.20
C VAL A 18 -1.06 4.21 5.61
N VAL A 19 -1.41 2.98 5.25
CA VAL A 19 -2.59 2.27 5.75
C VAL A 19 -2.16 0.92 6.29
N ARG A 20 -2.49 0.67 7.55
CA ARG A 20 -2.22 -0.62 8.20
C ARG A 20 -3.31 -1.61 7.81
N LEU A 21 -2.96 -2.84 7.50
CA LEU A 21 -3.89 -3.88 7.10
C LEU A 21 -3.53 -5.21 7.76
N HIS A 22 -4.55 -5.93 8.21
CA HIS A 22 -4.38 -7.30 8.70
C HIS A 22 -3.70 -8.20 7.67
N SER A 23 -2.73 -9.02 8.09
CA SER A 23 -1.88 -9.83 7.21
C SER A 23 -2.67 -10.80 6.32
N ASP A 24 -3.78 -11.36 6.81
CA ASP A 24 -4.69 -12.23 6.02
C ASP A 24 -5.31 -11.56 4.79
N LEU A 25 -5.29 -10.23 4.72
CA LEU A 25 -5.87 -9.48 3.61
C LEU A 25 -4.82 -8.94 2.65
N VAL A 26 -3.56 -9.37 2.77
CA VAL A 26 -2.45 -8.89 1.93
C VAL A 26 -2.72 -9.06 0.44
N ASP A 27 -3.28 -10.19 0.02
CA ASP A 27 -3.55 -10.46 -1.41
C ASP A 27 -4.71 -9.61 -1.93
N ARG A 28 -5.71 -9.35 -1.08
CA ARG A 28 -6.80 -8.41 -1.40
C ARG A 28 -6.26 -6.99 -1.52
N GLY A 29 -5.36 -6.58 -0.63
CA GLY A 29 -4.67 -5.30 -0.69
C GLY A 29 -3.87 -5.13 -1.99
N LYS A 30 -3.03 -6.11 -2.33
CA LYS A 30 -2.26 -6.10 -3.60
C LYS A 30 -3.17 -6.07 -4.82
N THR A 31 -4.29 -6.81 -4.80
CA THR A 31 -5.27 -6.84 -5.90
C THR A 31 -5.94 -5.49 -6.09
N PHE A 32 -6.25 -4.75 -5.01
CA PHE A 32 -6.72 -3.38 -5.13
C PHE A 32 -5.64 -2.50 -5.77
N CYS A 33 -4.42 -2.53 -5.24
CA CYS A 33 -3.35 -1.66 -5.72
C CYS A 33 -2.97 -1.91 -7.18
N SER A 34 -3.09 -3.14 -7.68
CA SER A 34 -2.84 -3.45 -9.09
C SER A 34 -3.95 -2.96 -10.04
N ARG A 35 -5.15 -2.68 -9.53
CA ARG A 35 -6.30 -2.20 -10.31
C ARG A 35 -6.45 -0.68 -10.28
N VAL A 36 -6.11 -0.06 -9.16
CA VAL A 36 -6.38 1.36 -8.91
C VAL A 36 -5.13 2.22 -9.06
N CYS A 37 -3.94 1.69 -8.75
CA CYS A 37 -2.70 2.46 -8.72
C CYS A 37 -1.73 2.00 -9.82
N GLU A 38 -0.89 2.91 -10.31
CA GLU A 38 0.26 2.52 -11.11
C GLU A 38 1.31 1.82 -10.24
N ARG A 39 2.10 0.92 -10.85
CA ARG A 39 3.04 0.05 -10.11
C ARG A 39 4.03 0.82 -9.22
N HIS A 40 4.40 2.03 -9.61
CA HIS A 40 5.35 2.87 -8.90
C HIS A 40 4.72 3.70 -7.77
N GLN A 41 3.39 3.79 -7.70
CA GLN A 41 2.65 4.65 -6.77
C GLN A 41 2.27 3.97 -5.45
N TRP A 42 2.63 2.68 -5.31
CA TRP A 42 2.34 1.92 -4.10
C TRP A 42 3.45 0.94 -3.73
N SER A 43 3.50 0.58 -2.45
CA SER A 43 4.33 -0.49 -1.93
C SER A 43 3.69 -1.12 -0.70
N VAL A 44 4.07 -2.34 -0.37
CA VAL A 44 3.72 -2.96 0.91
C VAL A 44 5.00 -3.31 1.66
N THR A 45 4.99 -3.06 2.96
CA THR A 45 5.98 -3.58 3.92
C THR A 45 5.25 -4.62 4.77
N THR A 46 5.71 -5.86 4.70
CA THR A 46 5.09 -6.99 5.40
C THR A 46 5.66 -7.14 6.81
N TRP A 47 4.86 -7.66 7.73
CA TRP A 47 5.23 -7.94 9.12
C TRP A 47 5.67 -6.68 9.88
N THR A 48 4.90 -5.60 9.74
CA THR A 48 5.15 -4.37 10.51
C THR A 48 4.74 -4.50 11.97
N ASP A 49 3.78 -5.39 12.26
CA ASP A 49 3.39 -5.82 13.59
C ASP A 49 2.76 -7.25 13.54
N VAL A 50 2.34 -7.77 14.69
CA VAL A 50 1.63 -9.05 14.84
C VAL A 50 0.33 -9.01 14.03
N TYR A 51 0.30 -9.85 12.99
CA TYR A 51 -0.78 -9.89 11.99
C TYR A 51 -0.98 -8.58 11.22
N GLU A 52 0.05 -7.75 11.06
CA GLU A 52 -0.08 -6.45 10.39
C GLU A 52 0.92 -6.30 9.23
N HIS A 53 0.46 -5.67 8.15
CA HIS A 53 1.26 -5.15 7.06
C HIS A 53 0.94 -3.67 6.84
N SER A 54 1.94 -2.90 6.40
CA SER A 54 1.77 -1.49 6.05
C SER A 54 1.76 -1.31 4.54
N PHE A 55 0.65 -0.79 4.01
CA PHE A 55 0.55 -0.35 2.61
C PHE A 55 0.90 1.13 2.53
N HIS A 56 1.80 1.46 1.61
CA HIS A 56 2.32 2.80 1.36
C HIS A 56 1.79 3.30 0.02
N PHE A 57 1.26 4.51 0.00
CA PHE A 57 0.72 5.17 -1.18
C PHE A 57 1.40 6.51 -1.41
N GLU A 58 1.69 6.82 -2.66
CA GLU A 58 2.19 8.13 -3.07
C GLU A 58 1.12 9.21 -2.95
N LEU A 59 -0.13 8.87 -3.30
CA LEU A 59 -1.24 9.81 -3.41
C LEU A 59 -2.27 9.60 -2.28
N PRO A 60 -2.82 10.67 -1.69
CA PRO A 60 -3.74 10.56 -0.56
C PRO A 60 -5.06 9.89 -0.92
N HIS A 61 -5.57 10.10 -2.14
CA HIS A 61 -6.84 9.52 -2.57
C HIS A 61 -6.76 7.99 -2.68
N HIS A 62 -5.63 7.43 -3.15
CA HIS A 62 -5.41 5.99 -3.16
C HIS A 62 -5.46 5.39 -1.75
N ALA A 63 -4.85 6.05 -0.76
CA ALA A 63 -4.91 5.60 0.62
C ALA A 63 -6.36 5.66 1.17
N GLN A 64 -7.10 6.71 0.84
CA GLN A 64 -8.49 6.86 1.27
C GLN A 64 -9.42 5.81 0.64
N GLU A 65 -9.28 5.56 -0.66
CA GLU A 65 -10.02 4.52 -1.37
C GLU A 65 -9.66 3.12 -0.86
N PHE A 66 -8.38 2.89 -0.53
CA PHE A 66 -7.93 1.65 0.08
C PHE A 66 -8.58 1.43 1.45
N LYS A 67 -8.56 2.43 2.34
CA LYS A 67 -9.24 2.37 3.65
C LYS A 67 -10.72 2.05 3.48
N THR A 68 -11.38 2.71 2.54
CA THR A 68 -12.79 2.49 2.24
C THR A 68 -13.05 1.06 1.74
N THR A 69 -12.19 0.54 0.87
CA THR A 69 -12.30 -0.81 0.28
C THR A 69 -12.04 -1.92 1.30
N MET A 70 -11.09 -1.72 2.20
CA MET A 70 -10.75 -2.68 3.26
C MET A 70 -11.68 -2.56 4.47
N GLY A 71 -12.36 -1.42 4.63
CA GLY A 71 -13.36 -1.20 5.65
C GLY A 71 -12.77 -1.37 7.06
N ARG A 72 -13.45 -2.16 7.90
CA ARG A 72 -13.07 -2.36 9.31
C ARG A 72 -11.67 -2.94 9.53
N PHE A 73 -11.02 -3.48 8.50
CA PHE A 73 -9.71 -4.11 8.59
C PHE A 73 -8.55 -3.16 8.35
N ALA A 74 -8.82 -1.94 7.88
CA ALA A 74 -7.81 -0.90 7.74
C ALA A 74 -7.62 -0.15 9.07
N ASP A 75 -6.36 0.17 9.39
CA ASP A 75 -5.94 0.98 10.54
C ASP A 75 -6.45 0.48 11.91
N GLN A 76 -6.50 -0.85 12.11
CA GLN A 76 -6.87 -1.48 13.38
C GLN A 76 -5.85 -1.27 14.50
#